data_AF-K7EIL8-F1
#
_entry.id   AF-K7EIL8-F1
#
_cell.length_a   1.000
_cell.length_b   1.000
_cell.length_c   1.000
_cell.angle_alpha   90.00
_cell.angle_beta   90.00
_cell.angle_gamma   90.00
#
_symmetry.space_group_name_H-M   'P 1'
#
loop_
_entity.id
_entity.type
_entity.pdbx_description
1 polymer ?
#
loop_
_entity_poly.entity_id
_entity_poly.type
_entity_poly.pdbx_seq_one_letter_code
_entity_poly.pdbx_strand_id
1 'polypeptide(L)'
;MAEQDVENDLLDYDEEEEPQAPQESTPAPPKKDIKGSYVSIHSSGFRDFLLKPELLRAIVDCGFEHPSEVQHECIPQAILGMDVLCQAKSGMGKTAVFVLATLQQIEPVNGQVTVLVMCHTRELA
;
A
#
# COMPACT_ATOMS: atom_id res chain seq x y z
N MET A 1 31.93 -19.65 -24.97
CA MET A 1 30.45 -19.59 -25.03
C MET A 1 29.95 -19.39 -23.62
N ALA A 2 29.91 -18.13 -23.17
CA ALA A 2 29.22 -17.62 -21.97
C ALA A 2 29.67 -16.17 -21.77
N GLU A 3 29.32 -15.29 -22.71
CA GLU A 3 29.47 -13.83 -22.59
C GLU A 3 28.25 -13.23 -23.29
N GLN A 4 27.15 -13.14 -22.55
CA GLN A 4 25.92 -12.42 -22.85
C GLN A 4 25.00 -12.73 -21.68
N ASP A 5 24.49 -11.69 -20.99
CA ASP A 5 23.32 -11.68 -20.07
C ASP A 5 23.46 -10.69 -18.89
N VAL A 6 24.30 -9.65 -18.97
CA VAL A 6 24.31 -8.57 -17.96
C VAL A 6 24.08 -7.17 -18.54
N GLU A 7 23.98 -7.02 -19.87
CA GLU A 7 23.95 -5.69 -20.50
C GLU A 7 22.56 -5.23 -20.97
N ASN A 8 21.48 -5.85 -20.52
CA ASN A 8 20.14 -5.60 -21.07
C ASN A 8 19.08 -5.12 -20.08
N ASP A 9 19.48 -4.63 -18.90
CA ASP A 9 18.55 -4.16 -17.87
C ASP A 9 18.82 -2.72 -17.41
N LEU A 10 19.32 -1.89 -18.32
CA LEU A 10 19.34 -0.44 -18.14
C LEU A 10 18.07 0.14 -18.76
N LEU A 11 17.15 0.58 -17.91
CA LEU A 11 15.92 1.27 -18.34
C LEU A 11 16.26 2.73 -18.66
N ASP A 12 16.18 3.08 -19.96
CA ASP A 12 16.34 4.44 -20.45
C ASP A 12 15.09 5.27 -20.08
N TYR A 13 15.20 6.07 -19.01
CA TYR A 13 14.18 7.04 -18.61
C TYR A 13 14.51 8.39 -19.23
N ASP A 14 14.22 8.58 -20.52
CA ASP A 14 14.13 9.92 -21.13
C ASP A 14 13.22 9.84 -22.36
N GLU A 15 11.92 10.07 -22.15
CA GLU A 15 11.04 10.70 -23.16
C GLU A 15 9.84 11.30 -22.42
N GLU A 16 9.83 12.64 -22.33
CA GLU A 16 8.75 13.44 -21.78
C GLU A 16 7.51 13.34 -22.72
N GLU A 17 6.45 12.63 -22.32
CA GLU A 17 5.18 12.63 -23.07
C GLU A 17 4.31 13.85 -22.68
N GLU A 18 4.12 14.78 -23.63
CA GLU A 18 3.15 15.87 -23.53
C GLU A 18 1.68 15.38 -23.58
N PRO A 19 0.73 16.02 -22.87
CA PRO A 19 -0.66 15.57 -22.80
C PRO A 19 -1.52 16.00 -24.01
N GLN A 20 -2.21 15.05 -24.67
CA GLN A 20 -3.26 15.32 -25.67
C GLN A 20 -4.68 15.08 -25.11
N ALA A 21 -5.62 15.95 -25.48
CA ALA A 21 -7.00 16.07 -24.99
C ALA A 21 -8.00 15.01 -25.58
N PRO A 22 -9.17 14.77 -24.94
CA PRO A 22 -9.98 13.55 -25.15
C PRO A 22 -11.09 13.67 -26.24
N GLN A 23 -11.39 12.55 -26.91
CA GLN A 23 -12.63 12.35 -27.69
C GLN A 23 -13.23 10.95 -27.45
N GLU A 24 -14.54 10.90 -27.19
CA GLU A 24 -15.37 9.70 -26.93
C GLU A 24 -15.81 8.96 -28.20
N SER A 25 -15.81 7.63 -28.18
CA SER A 25 -16.95 6.71 -28.48
C SER A 25 -16.48 5.28 -28.87
N THR A 26 -17.14 4.27 -28.30
CA THR A 26 -16.93 2.80 -28.44
C THR A 26 -17.63 2.24 -29.70
N PRO A 27 -17.26 1.05 -30.27
CA PRO A 27 -17.41 -0.31 -29.65
C PRO A 27 -16.30 -1.36 -29.97
N ALA A 28 -16.21 -2.44 -29.16
CA ALA A 28 -15.26 -3.58 -29.24
C ALA A 28 -15.70 -4.69 -30.26
N PRO A 29 -15.02 -5.87 -30.48
CA PRO A 29 -13.73 -6.47 -30.02
C PRO A 29 -12.85 -7.08 -31.22
N PRO A 30 -11.71 -7.83 -31.11
CA PRO A 30 -11.46 -9.11 -30.39
C PRO A 30 -10.11 -9.26 -29.65
N LYS A 31 -9.98 -10.36 -28.89
CA LYS A 31 -8.90 -10.73 -27.94
C LYS A 31 -7.48 -10.81 -28.54
N LYS A 32 -6.48 -10.36 -27.76
CA LYS A 32 -5.08 -10.81 -27.82
C LYS A 32 -4.59 -11.14 -26.42
N ASP A 33 -4.14 -12.36 -26.23
CA ASP A 33 -3.44 -12.83 -25.04
C ASP A 33 -2.14 -12.05 -24.86
N ILE A 34 -2.01 -11.31 -23.76
CA ILE A 34 -0.74 -10.73 -23.31
C ILE A 34 -0.42 -11.35 -21.95
N LYS A 35 0.57 -12.24 -21.95
CA LYS A 35 1.20 -12.81 -20.77
C LYS A 35 1.89 -11.70 -19.99
N GLY A 36 1.40 -11.46 -18.78
CA GLY A 36 1.95 -10.47 -17.84
C GLY A 36 0.92 -10.06 -16.81
N SER A 37 0.26 -11.04 -16.18
CA SER A 37 -0.73 -10.79 -15.13
C SER A 37 -0.02 -10.32 -13.85
N TYR A 38 0.31 -9.04 -13.77
CA TYR A 38 0.61 -8.38 -12.50
C TYR A 38 -0.58 -7.53 -12.04
N VAL A 39 -1.78 -8.12 -12.09
CA VAL A 39 -3.02 -7.48 -11.63
C VAL A 39 -3.93 -8.56 -10.97
N SER A 40 -4.34 -8.30 -9.73
CA SER A 40 -5.54 -8.84 -9.04
C SER A 40 -5.48 -10.19 -8.29
N ILE A 41 -4.62 -10.38 -7.29
CA ILE A 41 -4.75 -11.56 -6.38
C ILE A 41 -5.07 -11.24 -4.90
N HIS A 42 -5.12 -9.98 -4.50
CA HIS A 42 -5.70 -9.62 -3.19
C HIS A 42 -6.81 -8.59 -3.36
N SER A 43 -7.98 -9.04 -3.82
CA SER A 43 -9.24 -8.28 -3.72
C SER A 43 -9.76 -8.29 -2.26
N SER A 44 -8.84 -8.30 -1.29
CA SER A 44 -9.15 -8.24 0.13
C SER A 44 -9.18 -6.79 0.58
N GLY A 45 -10.30 -6.40 1.19
CA GLY A 45 -10.50 -5.06 1.72
C GLY A 45 -9.99 -4.97 3.16
N PHE A 46 -10.04 -3.77 3.75
CA PHE A 46 -9.68 -3.58 5.16
C PHE A 46 -10.49 -4.43 6.14
N ARG A 47 -11.68 -4.90 5.73
CA ARG A 47 -12.53 -5.81 6.52
C ARG A 47 -11.87 -7.16 6.78
N ASP A 48 -10.99 -7.61 5.90
CA ASP A 48 -10.34 -8.92 6.01
C ASP A 48 -9.21 -8.93 7.06
N PHE A 49 -8.79 -7.74 7.52
CA PHE A 49 -7.83 -7.59 8.61
C PHE A 49 -8.46 -7.77 10.01
N LEU A 50 -9.78 -8.01 10.10
CA LEU A 50 -10.49 -8.25 11.37
C LEU A 50 -10.27 -7.13 12.42
N LEU A 51 -10.19 -5.89 11.95
CA LEU A 51 -10.03 -4.71 12.80
C LEU A 51 -11.31 -4.42 13.61
N LYS A 52 -11.14 -3.68 14.71
CA LYS A 52 -12.25 -3.17 15.53
C LYS A 52 -13.26 -2.39 14.66
N PRO A 53 -14.58 -2.51 14.89
CA PRO A 53 -15.60 -1.85 14.06
C PRO A 53 -15.43 -0.34 13.92
N GLU A 54 -15.00 0.33 14.98
CA GLU A 54 -14.70 1.76 14.99
C GLU A 54 -13.56 2.16 14.06
N LEU A 55 -12.53 1.30 13.92
CA LEU A 55 -11.44 1.52 12.96
C LEU A 55 -11.91 1.34 11.53
N LEU A 56 -12.70 0.29 11.26
CA LEU A 56 -13.27 0.05 9.92
C LEU A 56 -14.14 1.21 9.47
N ARG A 57 -14.94 1.78 10.38
CA ARG A 57 -15.71 3.00 10.10
C ARG A 57 -14.81 4.19 9.77
N ALA A 58 -13.80 4.45 10.60
CA ALA A 58 -12.88 5.57 10.38
C ALA A 58 -12.09 5.44 9.06
N ILE A 59 -11.71 4.21 8.66
CA ILE A 59 -11.06 3.93 7.38
C ILE A 59 -11.95 4.36 6.22
N VAL A 60 -13.23 4.00 6.25
CA VAL A 60 -14.22 4.38 5.22
C VAL A 60 -14.46 5.89 5.21
N ASP A 61 -14.61 6.50 6.39
CA ASP A 61 -14.81 7.95 6.52
C ASP A 61 -13.62 8.76 5.98
N CYS A 62 -12.40 8.21 6.06
CA CYS A 62 -11.18 8.77 5.46
C CYS A 62 -11.06 8.51 3.94
N GLY A 63 -11.96 7.74 3.33
CA GLY A 63 -11.95 7.43 1.90
C GLY A 63 -10.97 6.32 1.49
N PHE A 64 -10.51 5.48 2.42
CA PHE A 64 -9.68 4.32 2.08
C PHE A 64 -10.55 3.14 1.64
N GLU A 65 -10.46 2.79 0.36
CA GLU A 65 -11.24 1.68 -0.20
C GLU A 65 -10.45 0.37 -0.25
N HIS A 66 -9.22 0.44 -0.77
CA HIS A 66 -8.36 -0.72 -1.03
C HIS A 66 -7.02 -0.54 -0.30
N PRO A 67 -6.59 -1.51 0.51
CA PRO A 67 -5.28 -1.45 1.13
C PRO A 67 -4.16 -1.55 0.07
N SER A 68 -3.06 -0.85 0.31
CA SER A 68 -1.85 -0.96 -0.51
C SER A 68 -1.13 -2.29 -0.24
N GLU A 69 -0.20 -2.67 -1.13
CA GLU A 69 0.61 -3.89 -0.98
C GLU A 69 1.33 -3.93 0.37
N VAL A 70 1.97 -2.83 0.77
CA VAL A 70 2.66 -2.74 2.07
C VAL A 70 1.70 -2.89 3.26
N GLN A 71 0.45 -2.44 3.12
CA GLN A 71 -0.57 -2.61 4.16
C GLN A 71 -1.05 -4.05 4.24
N HIS A 72 -1.27 -4.70 3.09
CA HIS A 72 -1.64 -6.12 3.01
C HIS A 72 -0.61 -7.03 3.66
N GLU A 73 0.67 -6.80 3.39
CA GLU A 73 1.75 -7.61 3.95
C GLU A 73 1.98 -7.32 5.44
N CYS A 74 1.94 -6.05 5.86
CA CYS A 74 2.37 -5.68 7.20
C CYS A 74 1.26 -5.68 8.25
N ILE A 75 0.03 -5.28 7.91
CA ILE A 75 -1.05 -5.14 8.91
C ILE A 75 -1.35 -6.46 9.62
N PRO A 76 -1.52 -7.61 8.94
CA PRO A 76 -1.86 -8.87 9.60
C PRO A 76 -0.82 -9.33 10.62
N GLN A 77 0.46 -9.10 10.37
CA GLN A 77 1.53 -9.43 11.32
C GLN A 77 1.61 -8.39 12.44
N ALA A 78 1.49 -7.11 12.11
CA ALA A 78 1.59 -6.02 13.06
C ALA A 78 0.47 -6.05 14.11
N ILE A 79 -0.77 -6.41 13.74
CA ILE A 79 -1.90 -6.52 14.70
C ILE A 79 -1.73 -7.68 15.70
N LEU A 80 -0.89 -8.66 15.39
CA LEU A 80 -0.54 -9.77 16.28
C LEU A 80 0.57 -9.41 17.29
N GLY A 81 1.05 -8.16 17.27
CA GLY A 81 2.12 -7.68 18.14
C GLY A 81 3.51 -8.18 17.74
N MET A 82 3.68 -8.60 16.49
CA MET A 82 4.98 -9.01 15.96
C MET A 82 5.83 -7.81 15.57
N ASP A 83 7.14 -7.91 15.74
CA ASP A 83 8.09 -6.93 15.23
C ASP A 83 8.12 -6.98 13.69
N VAL A 84 7.97 -5.81 13.06
CA VAL A 84 7.93 -5.68 11.60
C VAL A 84 9.03 -4.75 11.12
N LEU A 85 9.90 -5.26 10.25
CA LEU A 85 10.81 -4.46 9.44
C LEU A 85 10.19 -4.27 8.06
N CYS A 86 9.89 -3.02 7.71
CA CYS A 86 9.20 -2.68 6.47
C CYS A 86 9.99 -1.64 5.67
N GLN A 87 10.23 -1.92 4.39
CA GLN A 87 10.79 -0.98 3.43
C GLN A 87 9.80 -0.79 2.28
N ALA A 88 9.31 0.43 2.09
CA ALA A 88 8.49 0.80 0.93
C ALA A 88 8.71 2.26 0.55
N LYS A 89 8.36 2.62 -0.68
CA LYS A 89 8.43 4.00 -1.18
C LYS A 89 7.58 4.97 -0.35
N SER A 90 7.92 6.26 -0.36
CA SER A 90 7.09 7.29 0.26
C SER A 90 5.69 7.31 -0.39
N GLY A 91 4.66 7.69 0.36
CA GLY A 91 3.28 7.72 -0.14
C GLY A 91 2.55 6.38 -0.21
N MET A 92 3.23 5.23 -0.04
CA MET A 92 2.61 3.89 -0.12
C MET A 92 1.72 3.52 1.09
N GLY A 93 1.50 4.44 2.04
CA GLY A 93 0.62 4.19 3.18
C GLY A 93 1.26 3.42 4.35
N LYS A 94 2.59 3.43 4.47
CA LYS A 94 3.33 2.86 5.63
C LYS A 94 2.85 3.42 6.98
N THR A 95 2.50 4.71 7.02
CA THR A 95 1.99 5.36 8.24
C THR A 95 0.70 4.70 8.72
N ALA A 96 -0.21 4.37 7.81
CA ALA A 96 -1.46 3.71 8.17
C ALA A 96 -1.23 2.30 8.76
N VAL A 97 -0.14 1.61 8.39
CA VAL A 97 0.21 0.29 8.94
C VAL A 97 0.37 0.37 10.45
N PHE A 98 1.30 1.20 10.95
CA PHE A 98 1.54 1.26 12.39
C PHE A 98 0.43 1.99 13.14
N VAL A 99 -0.26 2.96 12.52
CA VAL A 99 -1.41 3.63 13.14
C VAL A 99 -2.56 2.63 13.36
N LEU A 100 -2.95 1.87 12.35
CA LEU A 100 -4.03 0.89 12.48
C LEU A 100 -3.63 -0.25 13.42
N ALA A 101 -2.40 -0.75 13.31
CA ALA A 101 -1.92 -1.83 14.17
C ALA A 101 -1.88 -1.42 15.64
N THR A 102 -1.37 -0.23 15.96
CA THR A 102 -1.30 0.26 17.34
C THR A 102 -2.68 0.56 17.91
N LEU A 103 -3.57 1.20 17.16
CA LEU A 103 -4.96 1.44 17.60
C LEU A 103 -5.76 0.15 17.76
N GLN A 104 -5.49 -0.88 16.96
CA GLN A 104 -6.11 -2.18 17.13
C GLN A 104 -5.73 -2.81 18.47
N GLN A 105 -4.48 -2.68 18.88
CA GLN A 105 -3.92 -3.33 20.08
C GLN A 105 -4.03 -2.49 21.35
N ILE A 106 -4.22 -1.17 21.24
CA ILE A 106 -4.17 -0.29 22.40
C ILE A 106 -5.30 -0.59 23.41
N GLU A 107 -4.89 -0.68 24.68
CA GLU A 107 -5.77 -0.64 25.85
C GLU A 107 -5.46 0.65 26.60
N PRO A 108 -6.28 1.70 26.44
CA PRO A 108 -5.97 3.02 27.00
C PRO A 108 -6.09 3.02 28.53
N VAL A 109 -5.02 3.47 29.19
CA VAL A 109 -4.97 3.69 30.65
C VAL A 109 -4.78 5.18 30.91
N ASN A 110 -5.67 5.76 31.72
CA ASN A 110 -5.65 7.19 32.01
C ASN A 110 -4.30 7.63 32.59
N GLY A 111 -3.69 8.63 31.94
CA GLY A 111 -2.41 9.21 32.37
C GLY A 111 -1.17 8.39 32.00
N GLN A 112 -1.29 7.33 31.20
CA GLN A 112 -0.15 6.53 30.75
C GLN A 112 0.03 6.59 29.23
N VAL A 113 1.29 6.67 28.80
CA VAL A 113 1.68 6.56 27.38
C VAL A 113 1.95 5.09 27.08
N THR A 114 1.20 4.50 26.16
CA THR A 114 1.33 3.08 25.75
C THR A 114 1.97 2.91 24.37
N VAL A 115 1.99 3.95 23.54
CA VAL A 115 2.52 3.93 22.17
C VAL A 115 3.39 5.15 21.96
N LEU A 116 4.59 4.94 21.40
CA LEU A 116 5.51 6.01 21.00
C LEU A 116 5.88 5.81 19.52
N VAL A 117 5.64 6.83 18.71
CA VAL A 117 6.08 6.88 17.31
C VAL A 117 7.16 7.96 17.21
N MET A 118 8.29 7.62 16.59
CA MET A 118 9.39 8.54 16.35
C MET A 118 9.57 8.76 14.85
N CYS A 119 9.89 9.98 14.46
CA CYS A 119 10.10 10.37 13.07
C CYS A 119 11.30 11.34 12.99
N HIS A 120 11.84 11.52 11.78
CA HIS A 120 13.03 12.34 11.58
C HIS A 120 12.70 13.84 11.51
N THR A 121 11.60 14.20 10.87
CA THR A 121 11.19 15.60 10.63
C THR A 121 9.95 15.94 11.45
N ARG A 122 9.85 17.21 11.87
CA ARG A 122 8.76 17.66 12.75
C ARG A 122 7.43 17.73 12.02
N GLU A 123 7.45 18.01 10.73
CA GLU A 123 6.28 18.18 9.87
C GLU A 123 5.61 16.84 9.56
N LEU A 124 6.33 15.73 9.75
CA LEU A 124 5.79 14.38 9.64
C LEU A 124 5.10 13.93 10.93
N ALA A 125 5.37 14.60 12.07
CA ALA A 125 4.81 14.27 13.38
C ALA A 125 3.38 14.81 13.56
#